data_AF-A0A7V2F3Y1-F1
#
_entry.id   AF-A0A7V2F3Y1-F1
#
_cell.length_a   1.000
_cell.length_b   1.000
_cell.length_c   1.000
_cell.angle_alpha   90.00
_cell.angle_beta   90.00
_cell.angle_gamma   90.00
#
_symmetry.space_group_name_H-M   'P 1'
#
loop_
_entity.id
_entity.type
_entity.pdbx_description
1 polymer ?
#
loop_
_entity_poly.entity_id
_entity_poly.type
_entity_poly.pdbx_seq_one_letter_code
_entity_poly.pdbx_strand_id
1 'polypeptide(L)' 'MFDKRVAIIQFPGVNCEYETARAVRAVGMEAELFRWNEDPDLLDSCRAVVLPGGFSY' A
#
# COMPACT_ATOMS: atom_id res chain seq x y z
N MET A 1 11.60 -4.17 1.90
CA MET A 1 11.29 -5.58 1.55
C MET A 1 9.88 -5.84 2.08
N PHE A 2 8.88 -6.06 1.22
CA PHE A 2 7.47 -6.07 1.64
C PHE A 2 7.03 -7.35 2.39
N ASP A 3 7.97 -8.21 2.77
CA ASP A 3 7.73 -9.46 3.47
C ASP A 3 6.76 -9.30 4.65
N LYS A 4 5.62 -9.98 4.55
CA LYS A 4 4.50 -10.00 5.52
C LYS A 4 3.83 -8.64 5.81
N ARG A 5 4.15 -7.58 5.06
CA ARG A 5 3.48 -6.28 5.16
C ARG A 5 2.28 -6.20 4.22
N VAL A 6 1.37 -5.29 4.50
CA VAL A 6 0.32 -4.88 3.58
C VAL A 6 0.86 -3.75 2.70
N ALA A 7 0.88 -3.95 1.39
CA ALA A 7 1.29 -2.93 0.43
C ALA A 7 0.13 -1.98 0.15
N ILE A 8 0.32 -0.69 0.40
CA ILE A 8 -0.63 0.37 0.06
C ILE A 8 -0.14 1.03 -1.22
N ILE A 9 -0.86 0.84 -2.33
CA ILE A 9 -0.38 1.32 -3.63
C ILE A 9 -0.51 2.84 -3.71
N GLN A 10 0.60 3.52 -3.98
CA GLN A 10 0.65 4.95 -4.24
C GLN A 10 0.84 5.18 -5.74
N PHE A 11 -0.15 5.80 -6.38
CA PHE A 11 -0.13 6.17 -7.79
C PHE A 11 -0.71 7.58 -7.99
N PRO A 12 -0.44 8.26 -9.12
CA PRO A 12 -0.96 9.60 -9.38
C PRO A 12 -2.49 9.66 -9.23
N GLY A 13 -2.97 10.61 -8.43
CA GLY A 13 -4.40 10.80 -8.15
C GLY A 13 -4.90 10.10 -6.89
N VAL A 14 -4.12 9.19 -6.29
CA VAL A 14 -4.38 8.75 -4.91
C VAL A 14 -4.10 9.89 -3.94
N ASN A 15 -4.96 10.06 -2.94
CA ASN A 15 -4.75 11.01 -1.85
C ASN A 15 -5.06 10.44 -0.46
N CYS A 16 -5.43 9.15 -0.39
CA CYS A 16 -5.83 8.47 0.84
C CYS A 16 -4.84 7.40 1.34
N GLU A 17 -3.63 7.32 0.79
CA GLU A 17 -2.67 6.25 1.06
C GLU A 17 -2.18 6.25 2.52
N TYR A 18 -2.03 7.43 3.14
CA TYR A 18 -1.46 7.56 4.48
C TYR A 18 -2.45 7.13 5.56
N GLU A 19 -3.72 7.54 5.47
CA GLU A 19 -4.80 7.09 6.36
C GLU A 19 -5.12 5.62 6.16
N THR A 20 -5.03 5.11 4.93
CA THR A 20 -5.20 3.69 4.66
C THR A 20 -4.10 2.89 5.36
N ALA A 21 -2.84 3.32 5.25
CA ALA A 21 -1.74 2.73 6.00
C ALA A 21 -1.94 2.83 7.52
N ARG A 22 -2.46 3.95 8.04
CA ARG A 22 -2.80 4.09 9.47
C ARG A 22 -3.90 3.12 9.91
N ALA A 23 -4.94 2.94 9.11
CA ALA A 23 -6.03 2.02 9.41
C ALA A 23 -5.56 0.56 9.49
N VAL A 24 -4.67 0.16 8.57
CA VAL A 24 -4.04 -1.17 8.61
C VAL A 24 -3.18 -1.34 9.87
N ARG A 25 -2.39 -0.32 10.23
CA ARG A 25 -1.59 -0.36 11.48
C ARG A 25 -2.46 -0.40 12.74
N ALA A 26 -3.63 0.24 12.72
CA ALA A 26 -4.56 0.24 13.87
C ALA A 26 -5.12 -1.15 14.20
N VAL A 27 -5.11 -2.09 13.26
CA VAL A 27 -5.54 -3.49 13.48
C VAL A 27 -4.36 -4.45 13.74
N GLY A 28 -3.18 -3.92 14.05
CA GLY A 28 -2.00 -4.70 14.44
C GLY A 28 -1.23 -5.32 13.25
N MET A 29 -1.43 -4.79 12.04
CA MET A 29 -0.71 -5.23 10.84
C MET A 29 0.34 -4.20 10.43
N GLU A 30 1.43 -4.66 9.83
CA GLU A 30 2.41 -3.75 9.21
C GLU A 30 1.93 -3.30 7.83
N ALA A 31 2.15 -2.01 7.53
CA ALA A 31 1.80 -1.42 6.25
C ALA A 31 2.95 -0.59 5.69
N GLU A 32 3.16 -0.66 4.38
CA GLU A 32 4.20 0.09 3.67
C GLU A 32 3.62 0.64 2.36
N LEU A 33 4.03 1.85 1.97
CA LEU A 33 3.60 2.44 0.71
C LEU A 33 4.41 1.81 -0.42
N PHE A 34 3.73 1.31 -1.43
CA PHE A 34 4.33 0.79 -2.65
C PHE A 34 4.06 1.77 -3.79
N ARG A 35 5.09 2.41 -4.33
CA ARG A 35 4.91 3.32 -5.46
C ARG A 35 4.67 2.51 -6.72
N TRP A 36 3.74 2.96 -7.55
CA TRP A 36 3.34 2.30 -8.79
C TRP A 36 4.48 2.02 -9.79
N ASN A 37 5.59 2.74 -9.66
CA ASN A 37 6.77 2.61 -10.51
C ASN A 37 7.92 1.82 -9.85
N GLU A 38 7.67 1.16 -8.72
CA GLU A 38 8.57 0.15 -8.16
C GLU A 38 8.47 -1.18 -8.91
N ASP A 39 9.46 -2.05 -8.69
CA ASP A 39 9.47 -3.40 -9.26
C ASP A 39 8.29 -4.21 -8.71
N PRO A 40 7.36 -4.70 -9.57
CA PRO A 40 6.20 -5.46 -9.13
C PRO A 40 6.58 -6.77 -8.42
N ASP A 41 7.75 -7.35 -8.68
CA ASP A 41 8.20 -8.60 -8.03
C ASP A 41 8.34 -8.44 -6.50
N LEU A 42 8.51 -7.20 -6.01
CA LEU A 42 8.50 -6.90 -4.58
C LEU A 42 7.15 -7.24 -3.93
N LEU A 43 6.06 -7.24 -4.71
CA LEU A 43 4.71 -7.52 -4.21
C LEU A 43 4.47 -9.00 -3.87
N ASP A 44 5.26 -9.93 -4.43
CA ASP A 44 5.11 -11.37 -4.21
C ASP A 44 5.28 -11.76 -2.72
N SER A 45 6.03 -10.96 -1.97
CA SER A 45 6.28 -11.16 -0.54
C SER A 45 5.23 -10.53 0.39
N CYS A 46 4.25 -9.79 -0.17
CA CYS A 46 3.25 -9.09 0.63
C CYS A 46 2.24 -10.06 1.26
N ARG A 47 1.66 -9.64 2.39
CA ARG A 47 0.50 -10.32 2.98
C ARG A 47 -0.81 -9.96 2.29
N ALA A 48 -0.91 -8.72 1.81
CA ALA A 48 -2.05 -8.19 1.09
C ALA A 48 -1.65 -6.93 0.32
N VAL A 49 -2.46 -6.56 -0.68
CA VAL A 49 -2.38 -5.31 -1.41
C VAL A 49 -3.66 -4.53 -1.18
N VAL A 50 -3.55 -3.22 -0.94
CA VAL A 50 -4.67 -2.30 -0.82
C VAL A 50 -4.53 -1.20 -1.87
N LEU A 51 -5.59 -1.01 -2.64
CA LEU A 51 -5.75 0.13 -3.54
C LEU A 51 -6.54 1.21 -2.78
N PRO A 52 -5.86 2.25 -2.25
CA PRO A 52 -6.53 3.33 -1.55
C PRO A 52 -7.39 4.18 -2.50
N GLY A 53 -8.35 4.89 -1.91
CA GLY A 53 -9.19 5.84 -2.64
C GLY A 53 -8.43 7.10 -3.09
N GLY A 54 -9.09 7.87 -3.94
CA GLY A 54 -8.64 9.20 -4.34
C GLY A 54 -9.40 9.72 -5.54
N PHE A 55 -8.73 10.58 -6.30
CA PHE A 55 -9.21 11.18 -7.54
C PHE A 55 -8.29 10.77 -8.70
N SER A 56 -8.05 9.47 -8.82
CA SER A 56 -7.40 8.91 -10.00
C SER A 56 -8.34 9.00 -11.19
N TYR A 57 -7.79 9.42 -12.33
CA TYR A 57 -8.48 9.54 -13.62
C TYR A 57 -9.35 8.32 -13.95
#